data_AF-A0A958SZU1-F1
#
_entry.id   AF-A0A958SZU1-F1
#
_cell.length_a   1.000
_cell.length_b   1.000
_cell.length_c   1.000
_cell.angle_alpha   90.00
_cell.angle_beta   90.00
_cell.angle_gamma   90.00
#
_symmetry.space_group_name_H-M   'P 1'
#
loop_
_entity.id
_entity.type
_entity.pdbx_description
1 polymer ?
#
loop_
_entity_poly.entity_id
_entity_poly.type
_entity_poly.pdbx_seq_one_letter_code
_entity_poly.pdbx_strand_id
1 'polypeptide(L)'
;AVTALVNDLKAGKVGAIIMAGVNPAYTLPNASEFTEALKNTELSVAFSMKEDETASATQYIAATPHYLESWGDVEIVKGHYSLMQPAIRPLFNTKQFQEALLKWTGNSVTYHDYIKETWTSGILGGSSFNQALHDGVFVAGAYSDMNGSSTETIETSETTLKDKKDRTWVGGIIHDTAVGLGIKEEDKDEYVTTTSTTTVETAGAEGASSVIVNGGDAARALAASVTSEGMELVLYSKTGMGDGQQANNPWLQEFPDPITRVSWDNYLTVSKADAESLGLKNWNVANGAMNGSYADVTVNGTTIQNVPVVVQPGQAKGSVGLSFGYGRTAGLKDEMKTGVNAYALYHNFNTVQSVSVSAASGEHEFACIQLHNTLMGRGDIIKETTLDVFNKEGKEVWNPMPMVSLNHEETPVTSPRVDLWEGFDRSIGHHFNLSIDLNACTGCGACVIACHAENNVPVVGKREVRKSRDMHWLRIDRYYSAEET
;
A
#
# COMPACT_ATOMS: atom_id res chain seq x y z
N ALA A 1 21.96 -9.38 -7.34
CA ALA A 1 21.55 -8.86 -8.66
C ALA A 1 21.81 -7.36 -8.80
N VAL A 2 21.17 -6.49 -8.00
CA VAL A 2 21.32 -5.02 -8.13
C VAL A 2 22.75 -4.51 -7.97
N THR A 3 23.50 -4.99 -6.97
CA THR A 3 24.92 -4.62 -6.80
C THR A 3 25.77 -5.00 -8.03
N ALA A 4 25.47 -6.14 -8.66
CA ALA A 4 26.17 -6.57 -9.87
C ALA A 4 25.84 -5.63 -11.04
N LEU A 5 24.56 -5.24 -11.21
CA LEU A 5 24.16 -4.25 -12.21
C LEU A 5 24.89 -2.92 -12.04
N VAL A 6 24.96 -2.39 -10.81
CA VAL A 6 25.70 -1.13 -10.53
C VAL A 6 27.18 -1.27 -10.89
N ASN A 7 27.81 -2.40 -10.57
CA ASN A 7 29.20 -2.65 -10.92
C ASN A 7 29.41 -2.76 -12.44
N ASP A 8 28.49 -3.40 -13.16
CA ASP A 8 28.57 -3.52 -14.62
C ASP A 8 28.30 -2.19 -15.34
N LEU A 9 27.42 -1.34 -14.80
CA LEU A 9 27.23 0.05 -15.24
C LEU A 9 28.51 0.87 -15.05
N LYS A 10 29.15 0.77 -13.87
CA LYS A 10 30.44 1.43 -13.60
C LYS A 10 31.54 0.93 -14.54
N ALA A 11 31.54 -0.36 -14.86
CA ALA A 11 32.51 -0.98 -15.76
C ALA A 11 32.21 -0.72 -17.25
N GLY A 12 31.12 -0.02 -17.60
CA GLY A 12 30.75 0.26 -18.99
C GLY A 12 30.35 -0.99 -19.79
N LYS A 13 29.93 -2.07 -19.12
CA LYS A 13 29.51 -3.32 -19.78
C LYS A 13 28.06 -3.30 -20.27
N VAL A 14 27.28 -2.30 -19.83
CA VAL A 14 25.86 -2.17 -20.15
C VAL A 14 25.70 -1.10 -21.22
N GLY A 15 25.37 -1.51 -22.45
CA GLY A 15 25.12 -0.57 -23.56
C GLY A 15 23.79 0.18 -23.43
N ALA A 16 22.73 -0.53 -23.01
CA ALA A 16 21.40 0.05 -22.84
C ALA A 16 20.75 -0.39 -21.53
N ILE A 17 20.03 0.52 -20.88
CA ILE A 17 19.21 0.24 -19.69
C ILE A 17 17.80 0.79 -19.86
N ILE A 18 16.80 -0.04 -19.56
CA ILE A 18 15.38 0.32 -19.59
C ILE A 18 14.81 0.06 -18.21
N MET A 19 14.22 1.08 -17.60
CA MET A 19 13.66 1.04 -16.25
C MET A 19 12.16 1.32 -16.34
N ALA A 20 11.33 0.46 -15.74
CA ALA A 20 9.88 0.63 -15.72
C ALA A 20 9.35 0.45 -14.30
N GLY A 21 8.68 1.47 -13.77
CA GLY A 21 8.09 1.42 -12.42
C GLY A 21 9.11 1.37 -11.28
N VAL A 22 10.35 1.79 -11.51
CA VAL A 22 11.43 1.80 -10.49
C VAL A 22 12.09 3.16 -10.39
N ASN A 23 12.51 3.55 -9.19
CA ASN A 23 13.25 4.79 -8.93
C ASN A 23 14.52 4.54 -8.09
N PRO A 24 15.55 3.88 -8.64
CA PRO A 24 16.77 3.52 -7.89
C PRO A 24 17.60 4.73 -7.44
N ALA A 25 17.52 5.86 -8.15
CA ALA A 25 18.16 7.12 -7.73
C ALA A 25 17.58 7.70 -6.43
N TYR A 26 16.46 7.16 -5.95
CA TYR A 26 15.87 7.51 -4.66
C TYR A 26 15.94 6.34 -3.66
N THR A 27 15.67 5.10 -4.09
CA THR A 27 15.54 3.95 -3.19
C THR A 27 16.84 3.20 -2.89
N LEU A 28 17.91 3.39 -3.67
CA LEU A 28 19.18 2.74 -3.39
C LEU A 28 19.97 3.47 -2.31
N PRO A 29 20.59 2.75 -1.34
CA PRO A 29 21.47 3.36 -0.35
C PRO A 29 22.69 4.04 -0.98
N ASN A 30 23.15 3.55 -2.13
CA ASN A 30 24.23 4.12 -2.93
C ASN A 30 23.71 4.81 -4.21
N ALA A 31 22.56 5.49 -4.11
CA ALA A 31 21.91 6.17 -5.23
C ALA A 31 22.84 7.08 -6.04
N SER A 32 23.74 7.84 -5.38
CA SER A 32 24.71 8.70 -6.06
C SER A 32 25.65 7.94 -6.99
N GLU A 33 26.11 6.76 -6.56
CA GLU A 33 26.94 5.89 -7.39
C GLU A 33 26.17 5.32 -8.57
N PHE A 34 24.89 4.98 -8.38
CA PHE A 34 24.02 4.51 -9.45
C PHE A 34 23.79 5.61 -10.49
N THR A 35 23.44 6.82 -10.05
CA THR A 35 23.21 7.98 -10.93
C THR A 35 24.47 8.36 -11.72
N GLU A 36 25.66 8.26 -11.11
CA GLU A 36 26.91 8.51 -11.84
C GLU A 36 27.20 7.40 -12.84
N ALA A 37 27.02 6.14 -12.45
CA ALA A 37 27.24 4.99 -13.33
C ALA A 37 26.28 4.96 -14.53
N LEU A 38 25.07 5.50 -14.38
CA LEU A 38 24.07 5.58 -15.44
C LEU A 38 24.58 6.38 -16.65
N LYS A 39 25.44 7.39 -16.43
CA LYS A 39 26.03 8.22 -17.49
C LYS A 39 26.96 7.45 -18.43
N ASN A 40 27.43 6.26 -18.03
CA ASN A 40 28.28 5.41 -18.85
C ASN A 40 27.49 4.59 -19.89
N THR A 41 26.16 4.57 -19.81
CA THR A 41 25.31 3.86 -20.78
C THR A 41 25.15 4.65 -22.07
N GLU A 42 25.13 3.96 -23.21
CA GLU A 42 24.83 4.61 -24.50
C GLU A 42 23.35 5.00 -24.59
N LEU A 43 22.47 4.17 -24.04
CA LEU A 43 21.03 4.37 -24.00
C LEU A 43 20.46 4.17 -22.58
N SER A 44 19.77 5.18 -22.05
CA SER A 44 18.98 5.05 -20.82
C SER A 44 17.54 5.54 -20.99
N VAL A 45 16.58 4.68 -20.68
CA VAL A 45 15.14 4.96 -20.80
C VAL A 45 14.43 4.69 -19.48
N ALA A 46 13.69 5.67 -18.97
CA ALA A 46 12.83 5.52 -17.80
C ALA A 46 11.34 5.63 -18.19
N PHE A 47 10.55 4.61 -17.88
CA PHE A 47 9.09 4.66 -17.92
C PHE A 47 8.57 5.12 -16.55
N SER A 48 8.08 6.35 -16.49
CA SER A 48 7.56 6.94 -15.24
C SER A 48 6.34 7.82 -15.51
N MET A 49 5.51 7.98 -14.48
CA MET A 49 4.37 8.90 -14.48
C MET A 49 4.80 10.33 -14.14
N LYS A 50 6.07 10.52 -13.76
CA LYS A 50 6.61 11.78 -13.25
C LYS A 50 8.07 11.92 -13.69
N GLU A 51 8.55 13.15 -13.75
CA GLU A 51 9.99 13.44 -13.84
C GLU A 51 10.61 13.28 -12.44
N ASP A 52 10.68 12.04 -11.95
CA ASP A 52 11.30 11.69 -10.68
C ASP A 52 12.84 11.70 -10.75
N GLU A 53 13.49 11.34 -9.63
CA GLU A 53 14.95 11.37 -9.47
C GLU A 53 15.66 10.49 -10.51
N THR A 54 15.11 9.32 -10.83
CA THR A 54 15.69 8.41 -11.83
C THR A 54 15.38 8.89 -13.23
N ALA A 55 14.13 9.27 -13.51
CA ALA A 55 13.72 9.78 -14.82
C ALA A 55 14.56 10.99 -15.23
N SER A 56 14.78 11.93 -14.30
CA SER A 56 15.60 13.13 -14.51
C SER A 56 17.08 12.83 -14.78
N ALA A 57 17.56 11.64 -14.40
CA ALA A 57 18.94 11.20 -14.64
C ALA A 57 19.10 10.38 -15.93
N THR A 58 18.01 10.04 -16.63
CA THR A 58 18.05 9.28 -17.90
C THR A 58 18.05 10.17 -19.13
N GLN A 59 18.43 9.59 -20.28
CA GLN A 59 18.39 10.27 -21.58
C GLN A 59 16.97 10.42 -22.12
N TYR A 60 16.11 9.40 -21.91
CA TYR A 60 14.74 9.38 -22.40
C TYR A 60 13.76 9.08 -21.29
N ILE A 61 12.76 9.95 -21.14
CA ILE A 61 11.63 9.74 -20.24
C ILE A 61 10.42 9.35 -21.08
N ALA A 62 9.96 8.11 -20.90
CA ALA A 62 8.74 7.59 -21.50
C ALA A 62 7.57 7.76 -20.52
N ALA A 63 6.55 8.51 -20.93
CA ALA A 63 5.34 8.69 -20.12
C ALA A 63 4.53 7.38 -20.06
N THR A 64 4.51 6.75 -18.89
CA THR A 64 3.70 5.54 -18.65
C THR A 64 2.28 5.92 -18.23
N PRO A 65 1.24 5.20 -18.70
CA PRO A 65 -0.12 5.38 -18.21
C PRO A 65 -0.24 4.98 -16.74
N HIS A 66 -1.25 5.54 -16.07
CA HIS A 66 -1.72 5.01 -14.79
C HIS A 66 -2.45 3.68 -15.01
N TYR A 67 -2.50 2.80 -14.01
CA TYR A 67 -3.11 1.47 -14.16
C TYR A 67 -4.60 1.49 -14.61
N LEU A 68 -5.32 2.58 -14.34
CA LEU A 68 -6.71 2.81 -14.79
C LEU A 68 -6.83 3.20 -16.28
N GLU A 69 -5.71 3.43 -16.97
CA GLU A 69 -5.63 3.80 -18.38
C GLU A 69 -4.99 2.69 -19.24
N SER A 70 -4.64 1.55 -18.61
CA SER A 70 -3.91 0.45 -19.22
C SER A 70 -4.65 -0.88 -19.11
N TRP A 71 -4.32 -1.78 -20.04
CA TRP A 71 -4.62 -3.19 -19.94
C TRP A 71 -3.51 -3.89 -19.14
N GLY A 72 -3.85 -4.98 -18.48
CA GLY A 72 -2.86 -5.81 -17.80
C GLY A 72 -3.51 -6.97 -17.10
N ASP A 73 -2.69 -7.72 -16.39
CA ASP A 73 -3.10 -8.82 -15.55
C ASP A 73 -2.21 -8.89 -14.31
N VAL A 74 -2.72 -9.53 -13.26
CA VAL A 74 -2.02 -9.70 -11.99
C VAL A 74 -2.29 -11.11 -11.45
N GLU A 75 -1.24 -11.75 -10.95
CA GLU A 75 -1.32 -12.96 -10.13
C GLU A 75 -0.81 -12.63 -8.72
N ILE A 76 -1.73 -12.38 -7.78
CA ILE A 76 -1.36 -12.01 -6.39
C ILE A 76 -0.94 -13.26 -5.61
N VAL A 77 -1.72 -14.33 -5.78
CA VAL A 77 -1.49 -15.64 -5.18
C VAL A 77 -1.45 -16.64 -6.32
N LYS A 78 -0.55 -17.62 -6.23
CA LYS A 78 -0.42 -18.65 -7.26
C LYS A 78 -1.79 -19.25 -7.62
N GLY A 79 -2.09 -19.28 -8.92
CA GLY A 79 -3.35 -19.80 -9.47
C GLY A 79 -4.54 -18.84 -9.38
N HIS A 80 -4.38 -17.65 -8.82
CA HIS A 80 -5.42 -16.62 -8.75
C HIS A 80 -5.05 -15.44 -9.63
N TYR A 81 -5.72 -15.37 -10.77
CA TYR A 81 -5.47 -14.36 -11.79
C TYR A 81 -6.54 -13.28 -11.75
N SER A 82 -6.19 -12.08 -12.15
CA SER A 82 -7.12 -10.95 -12.29
C SER A 82 -6.75 -10.13 -13.51
N LEU A 83 -7.76 -9.66 -14.25
CA LEU A 83 -7.57 -8.77 -15.40
C LEU A 83 -7.69 -7.31 -14.97
N MET A 84 -6.71 -6.50 -15.34
CA MET A 84 -6.72 -5.05 -15.14
C MET A 84 -7.38 -4.37 -16.35
N GLN A 85 -8.46 -3.66 -16.08
CA GLN A 85 -9.28 -3.01 -17.09
C GLN A 85 -9.04 -1.50 -17.11
N PRO A 86 -8.82 -0.89 -18.28
CA PRO A 86 -8.80 0.57 -18.38
C PRO A 86 -10.21 1.10 -18.16
N ALA A 87 -10.39 1.91 -17.11
CA ALA A 87 -11.65 2.58 -16.79
C ALA A 87 -11.81 3.93 -17.53
N ILE A 88 -10.72 4.45 -18.08
CA ILE A 88 -10.70 5.70 -18.84
C ILE A 88 -9.72 5.60 -20.02
N ARG A 89 -9.96 6.38 -21.07
CA ARG A 89 -8.99 6.56 -22.16
C ARG A 89 -7.79 7.36 -21.64
N PRO A 90 -6.57 7.12 -22.16
CA PRO A 90 -5.39 7.86 -21.74
C PRO A 90 -5.59 9.37 -21.79
N LEU A 91 -5.34 10.04 -20.67
CA LEU A 91 -5.50 11.50 -20.55
C LEU A 91 -4.32 12.25 -21.20
N PHE A 92 -3.12 11.67 -21.10
CA PHE A 92 -1.91 12.20 -21.70
C PHE A 92 -1.46 11.30 -22.86
N ASN A 93 -0.46 11.77 -23.63
CA ASN A 93 0.17 10.97 -24.67
C ASN A 93 1.12 9.94 -24.04
N THR A 94 0.54 8.92 -23.42
CA THR A 94 1.25 7.85 -22.74
C THR A 94 1.36 6.60 -23.60
N LYS A 95 2.31 5.73 -23.26
CA LYS A 95 2.46 4.42 -23.88
C LYS A 95 2.76 3.38 -22.82
N GLN A 96 2.05 2.26 -22.86
CA GLN A 96 2.31 1.13 -21.96
C GLN A 96 3.71 0.56 -22.23
N PHE A 97 4.40 0.15 -21.17
CA PHE A 97 5.73 -0.47 -21.30
C PHE A 97 5.69 -1.71 -22.21
N GLN A 98 4.68 -2.55 -22.03
CA GLN A 98 4.47 -3.78 -22.80
C GLN A 98 4.20 -3.49 -24.28
N GLU A 99 3.45 -2.43 -24.60
CA GLU A 99 3.27 -1.99 -26.00
C GLU A 99 4.60 -1.52 -26.63
N ALA A 100 5.45 -0.85 -25.85
CA ALA A 100 6.78 -0.47 -26.32
C ALA A 100 7.65 -1.69 -26.59
N LEU A 101 7.62 -2.69 -25.71
CA LEU A 101 8.32 -3.97 -25.91
C LEU A 101 7.83 -4.69 -27.16
N LEU A 102 6.52 -4.85 -27.35
CA LEU A 102 5.94 -5.47 -28.55
C LEU A 102 6.44 -4.77 -29.82
N LYS A 103 6.43 -3.44 -29.83
CA LYS A 103 6.92 -2.68 -30.99
C LYS A 103 8.42 -2.86 -31.24
N TRP A 104 9.24 -2.88 -30.18
CA TRP A 104 10.69 -3.07 -30.30
C TRP A 104 11.09 -4.49 -30.70
N THR A 105 10.27 -5.49 -30.38
CA THR A 105 10.46 -6.87 -30.84
C THR A 105 9.86 -7.14 -32.24
N GLY A 106 9.27 -6.13 -32.87
CA GLY A 106 8.68 -6.25 -34.21
C GLY A 106 7.27 -6.85 -34.23
N ASN A 107 6.62 -6.96 -33.07
CA ASN A 107 5.24 -7.41 -32.96
C ASN A 107 4.27 -6.21 -33.12
N SER A 108 3.35 -6.32 -34.09
CA SER A 108 2.36 -5.28 -34.39
C SER A 108 1.01 -5.48 -33.71
N VAL A 109 0.84 -6.56 -32.93
CA VAL A 109 -0.39 -6.86 -32.18
C VAL A 109 -0.57 -5.84 -31.05
N THR A 110 -1.82 -5.45 -30.77
CA THR A 110 -2.11 -4.56 -29.64
C THR A 110 -1.90 -5.29 -28.33
N TYR A 111 -1.52 -4.59 -27.25
CA TYR A 111 -1.29 -5.28 -25.97
C TYR A 111 -2.57 -5.95 -25.41
N HIS A 112 -3.74 -5.36 -25.67
CA HIS A 112 -5.03 -5.99 -25.35
C HIS A 112 -5.18 -7.35 -26.04
N ASP A 113 -4.95 -7.41 -27.35
CA ASP A 113 -5.12 -8.65 -28.11
C ASP A 113 -4.07 -9.69 -27.70
N TYR A 114 -2.85 -9.24 -27.37
CA TYR A 114 -1.80 -10.09 -26.83
C TYR A 114 -2.19 -10.72 -25.49
N ILE A 115 -2.76 -9.95 -24.55
CA ILE A 115 -3.28 -10.49 -23.29
C ILE A 115 -4.41 -11.47 -23.55
N LYS A 116 -5.37 -11.12 -24.42
CA LYS A 116 -6.50 -11.97 -24.76
C LYS A 116 -6.03 -13.32 -25.30
N GLU A 117 -5.07 -13.32 -26.22
CA GLU A 117 -4.46 -14.55 -26.77
C GLU A 117 -3.72 -15.35 -25.69
N THR A 118 -2.95 -14.69 -24.83
CA THR A 118 -2.21 -15.34 -23.72
C THR A 118 -3.17 -16.01 -22.73
N TRP A 119 -4.24 -15.31 -22.36
CA TRP A 119 -5.26 -15.83 -21.44
C TRP A 119 -6.04 -16.98 -22.06
N THR A 120 -6.48 -16.85 -23.31
CA THR A 120 -7.25 -17.90 -24.00
C THR A 120 -6.44 -19.16 -24.23
N SER A 121 -5.15 -19.05 -24.58
CA SER A 121 -4.29 -20.21 -24.87
C SER A 121 -3.74 -20.90 -23.62
N GLY A 122 -3.45 -20.16 -22.54
CA GLY A 122 -2.74 -20.71 -21.38
C GLY A 122 -3.52 -20.75 -20.07
N ILE A 123 -4.31 -19.72 -19.76
CA ILE A 123 -4.85 -19.52 -18.41
C ILE A 123 -6.29 -20.04 -18.31
N LEU A 124 -7.14 -19.71 -19.27
CA LEU A 124 -8.59 -19.90 -19.18
C LEU A 124 -9.03 -21.36 -19.31
N GLY A 125 -8.22 -22.25 -19.87
CA GLY A 125 -8.57 -23.67 -20.03
C GLY A 125 -9.87 -23.90 -20.80
N GLY A 126 -10.16 -23.10 -21.82
CA GLY A 126 -11.42 -23.11 -22.58
C GLY A 126 -12.54 -22.24 -21.99
N SER A 127 -12.33 -21.62 -20.83
CA SER A 127 -13.27 -20.64 -20.26
C SER A 127 -13.31 -19.34 -21.08
N SER A 128 -14.40 -18.60 -20.97
CA SER A 128 -14.59 -17.34 -21.71
C SER A 128 -13.74 -16.20 -21.14
N PHE A 129 -12.99 -15.52 -22.00
CA PHE A 129 -12.25 -14.30 -21.64
C PHE A 129 -13.21 -13.20 -21.15
N ASN A 130 -14.35 -13.04 -21.81
CA ASN A 130 -15.34 -12.02 -21.43
C ASN A 130 -15.93 -12.29 -20.04
N GLN A 131 -16.07 -13.56 -19.65
CA GLN A 131 -16.55 -13.90 -18.31
C GLN A 131 -15.50 -13.57 -17.25
N ALA A 132 -14.23 -13.93 -17.49
CA ALA A 132 -13.13 -13.58 -16.59
C ALA A 132 -12.95 -12.06 -16.47
N LEU A 133 -13.13 -11.34 -17.57
CA LEU A 133 -13.11 -9.88 -17.61
C LEU A 133 -14.26 -9.27 -16.80
N HIS A 134 -15.48 -9.78 -16.98
CA HIS A 134 -16.66 -9.35 -16.25
C HIS A 134 -16.52 -9.59 -14.74
N ASP A 135 -16.07 -10.77 -14.35
CA ASP A 135 -15.93 -11.15 -12.94
C ASP A 135 -14.71 -10.51 -12.28
N GLY A 136 -13.74 -10.07 -13.09
CA GLY A 136 -12.48 -9.45 -12.67
C GLY A 136 -11.45 -10.43 -12.10
N VAL A 137 -11.86 -11.66 -11.78
CA VAL A 137 -11.02 -12.71 -11.20
C VAL A 137 -11.20 -14.02 -11.96
N PHE A 138 -10.14 -14.81 -12.01
CA PHE A 138 -10.15 -16.18 -12.52
C PHE A 138 -9.28 -17.06 -11.63
N VAL A 139 -9.86 -18.13 -11.11
CA VAL A 139 -9.12 -19.13 -10.33
C VAL A 139 -8.87 -20.31 -11.25
N ALA A 140 -7.60 -20.54 -11.58
CA ALA A 140 -7.23 -21.73 -12.32
C ALA A 140 -7.56 -22.96 -11.46
N GLY A 141 -8.21 -23.96 -12.08
CA GLY A 141 -8.48 -25.24 -11.42
C GLY A 141 -7.19 -25.79 -10.80
N ALA A 142 -7.30 -26.32 -9.58
CA ALA A 142 -6.18 -26.60 -8.68
C ALA A 142 -4.90 -27.05 -9.42
N TYR A 143 -3.80 -26.35 -9.15
CA TYR A 143 -2.46 -26.89 -9.33
C TYR A 143 -2.41 -28.20 -8.53
N SER A 144 -2.72 -29.32 -9.16
CA SER A 144 -2.27 -30.60 -8.63
C SER A 144 -0.76 -30.54 -8.73
N ASP A 145 -0.06 -30.85 -7.63
CA ASP A 145 1.35 -31.23 -7.69
C ASP A 145 1.42 -32.45 -8.62
N MET A 146 1.54 -32.20 -9.93
CA MET A 146 1.56 -33.23 -10.95
C MET A 146 2.92 -33.92 -10.91
N ASN A 147 3.00 -34.95 -10.07
CA ASN A 147 3.94 -36.03 -10.27
C ASN A 147 3.27 -37.19 -11.02
N GLY A 148 2.61 -36.86 -12.14
CA GLY A 148 1.92 -37.82 -12.99
C GLY A 148 1.87 -37.33 -14.43
N SER A 149 2.31 -38.17 -15.36
CA SER A 149 2.10 -37.96 -16.80
C SER A 149 0.62 -38.14 -17.12
N SER A 150 0.01 -37.16 -17.78
CA SER A 150 -1.34 -37.26 -18.32
C SER A 150 -1.36 -36.84 -19.79
N THR A 151 -2.08 -37.60 -20.60
CA THR A 151 -2.39 -37.26 -22.00
C THR A 151 -3.76 -36.60 -22.03
N GLU A 152 -3.85 -35.36 -22.50
CA GLU A 152 -5.13 -34.69 -22.74
C GLU A 152 -5.35 -34.41 -24.23
N THR A 153 -6.59 -34.63 -24.67
CA THR A 153 -7.05 -34.30 -26.03
C THR A 153 -7.81 -32.99 -25.94
N ILE A 154 -7.26 -31.93 -26.54
CA ILE A 154 -7.90 -30.61 -26.54
C ILE A 154 -8.69 -30.45 -27.84
N GLU A 155 -10.01 -30.21 -27.71
CA GLU A 155 -10.88 -29.78 -28.81
C GLU A 155 -10.94 -28.25 -28.81
N THR A 156 -10.41 -27.62 -29.86
CA THR A 156 -10.52 -26.17 -30.04
C THR A 156 -11.57 -25.88 -31.11
N SER A 157 -12.55 -25.05 -30.77
CA SER A 157 -13.57 -24.59 -31.71
C SER A 157 -13.40 -23.09 -31.93
N GLU A 158 -13.12 -22.70 -33.18
CA GLU A 158 -13.14 -21.29 -33.59
C GLU A 158 -14.43 -20.99 -34.34
N THR A 159 -15.05 -19.87 -33.99
CA THR A 159 -16.30 -19.40 -34.60
C THR A 159 -16.03 -18.10 -35.34
N THR A 160 -16.25 -18.08 -36.65
CA THR A 160 -16.07 -16.88 -37.49
C THR A 160 -17.38 -16.40 -38.11
N LEU A 161 -17.52 -15.08 -38.24
CA LEU A 161 -18.69 -14.40 -38.82
C LEU A 161 -18.72 -14.58 -40.34
N LYS A 162 -19.87 -15.00 -40.88
CA LYS A 162 -20.01 -15.34 -42.30
C LYS A 162 -20.14 -14.11 -43.21
N ASP A 163 -20.75 -13.02 -42.74
CA ASP A 163 -20.89 -11.74 -43.47
C ASP A 163 -21.02 -10.55 -42.51
N LYS A 164 -20.25 -9.47 -42.71
CA LYS A 164 -20.42 -8.21 -41.95
C LYS A 164 -21.54 -7.37 -42.57
N LYS A 165 -22.65 -7.15 -41.85
CA LYS A 165 -23.63 -6.12 -42.22
C LYS A 165 -23.09 -4.73 -41.85
N ASP A 166 -22.86 -3.88 -42.84
CA ASP A 166 -22.44 -2.49 -42.63
C ASP A 166 -23.59 -1.68 -41.99
N ARG A 167 -23.40 -1.28 -40.72
CA ARG A 167 -24.28 -0.33 -40.02
C ARG A 167 -23.49 0.93 -39.70
N THR A 168 -23.63 1.96 -40.53
CA THR A 168 -23.07 3.29 -40.27
C THR A 168 -24.03 4.10 -39.40
N TRP A 169 -23.60 4.47 -38.18
CA TRP A 169 -23.66 5.84 -37.59
C TRP A 169 -23.68 5.84 -36.03
N VAL A 170 -22.77 6.64 -35.46
CA VAL A 170 -22.59 7.18 -34.09
C VAL A 170 -22.19 6.24 -32.95
N GLY A 171 -20.98 6.46 -32.41
CA GLY A 171 -20.62 6.13 -31.03
C GLY A 171 -20.25 4.67 -30.81
N GLY A 172 -19.01 4.31 -31.15
CA GLY A 172 -18.49 2.96 -30.96
C GLY A 172 -18.53 2.50 -29.51
N ILE A 173 -19.56 1.72 -29.18
CA ILE A 173 -19.50 0.70 -28.13
C ILE A 173 -18.42 -0.30 -28.55
N ILE A 174 -17.54 -0.70 -27.63
CA ILE A 174 -16.62 -1.81 -27.85
C ILE A 174 -17.47 -3.03 -28.18
N HIS A 175 -17.41 -3.48 -29.44
CA HIS A 175 -18.33 -4.46 -30.02
C HIS A 175 -18.32 -5.80 -29.25
N ASP A 176 -17.18 -6.14 -28.63
CA ASP A 176 -16.98 -7.36 -27.85
C ASP A 176 -17.74 -7.38 -26.50
N THR A 177 -18.18 -6.23 -25.99
CA THR A 177 -18.96 -6.15 -24.73
C THR A 177 -20.47 -6.34 -24.92
N ALA A 178 -20.97 -6.33 -26.16
CA ALA A 178 -22.41 -6.40 -26.44
C ALA A 178 -22.92 -7.82 -26.69
N VAL A 179 -22.04 -8.79 -26.98
CA VAL A 179 -22.44 -10.18 -27.21
C VAL A 179 -22.56 -10.90 -25.87
N GLY A 180 -23.75 -10.82 -25.28
CA GLY A 180 -24.09 -11.41 -23.98
C GLY A 180 -25.38 -10.83 -23.36
N LEU A 181 -25.86 -9.70 -23.88
CA LEU A 181 -27.07 -9.04 -23.42
C LEU A 181 -28.16 -9.25 -24.48
N GLY A 182 -29.07 -10.20 -24.24
CA GLY A 182 -30.06 -10.70 -25.20
C GLY A 182 -30.79 -9.64 -26.03
N ILE A 183 -30.34 -9.47 -27.28
CA ILE A 183 -31.04 -8.74 -28.33
C ILE A 183 -31.84 -9.74 -29.17
N LYS A 184 -32.96 -9.27 -29.74
CA LYS A 184 -33.99 -10.05 -30.46
C LYS A 184 -33.41 -10.97 -31.53
N GLU A 185 -34.05 -12.12 -31.69
CA GLU A 185 -33.62 -13.27 -32.51
C GLU A 185 -33.38 -12.95 -34.00
N GLU A 186 -33.98 -11.88 -34.49
CA GLU A 186 -33.94 -11.39 -35.87
C GLU A 186 -32.69 -10.55 -36.23
N ASP A 187 -31.86 -10.20 -35.23
CA ASP A 187 -30.58 -9.47 -35.40
C ASP A 187 -29.32 -10.35 -35.17
N LYS A 188 -29.45 -11.68 -35.05
CA LYS A 188 -28.32 -12.59 -34.87
C LYS A 188 -27.55 -12.78 -36.19
N ASP A 189 -26.23 -12.56 -36.19
CA ASP A 189 -25.35 -12.88 -37.32
C ASP A 189 -25.18 -14.40 -37.48
N GLU A 190 -25.02 -14.88 -38.73
CA GLU A 190 -24.70 -16.29 -39.02
C GLU A 190 -23.22 -16.57 -38.74
N TYR A 191 -22.97 -17.61 -37.95
CA TYR A 191 -21.63 -18.06 -37.56
C TYR A 191 -21.31 -19.44 -38.15
N VAL A 192 -20.04 -19.66 -38.51
CA VAL A 192 -19.52 -20.98 -38.89
C VAL A 192 -18.50 -21.41 -37.84
N THR A 193 -18.72 -22.57 -37.23
CA THR A 193 -17.80 -23.18 -36.26
C THR A 193 -16.99 -24.28 -36.92
N THR A 194 -15.67 -24.20 -36.83
CA THR A 194 -14.76 -25.28 -37.27
C THR A 194 -14.05 -25.85 -36.05
N THR A 195 -14.11 -27.18 -35.89
CA THR A 195 -13.48 -27.89 -34.76
C THR A 195 -12.24 -28.63 -35.26
N SER A 196 -11.13 -28.51 -34.54
CA SER A 196 -9.91 -29.27 -34.79
C SER A 196 -9.34 -29.83 -33.48
N THR A 197 -8.67 -30.98 -33.58
CA THR A 197 -8.21 -31.76 -32.43
C THR A 197 -6.70 -31.93 -32.49
N THR A 198 -5.99 -31.67 -31.40
CA THR A 198 -4.54 -31.90 -31.28
C THR A 198 -4.22 -32.57 -29.95
N THR A 199 -3.30 -33.55 -29.98
CA THR A 199 -2.84 -34.29 -28.79
C THR A 199 -1.44 -33.81 -28.41
N VAL A 200 -1.23 -33.45 -27.15
CA VAL A 200 0.07 -32.94 -26.66
C VAL A 200 0.56 -33.82 -25.50
N GLU A 201 1.85 -34.18 -25.53
CA GLU A 201 2.54 -34.91 -24.46
C GLU A 201 3.60 -34.00 -23.81
N THR A 202 3.60 -33.88 -22.48
CA THR A 202 4.60 -33.14 -21.71
C THR A 202 5.39 -34.06 -20.79
N ALA A 203 6.72 -34.09 -20.95
CA ALA A 203 7.64 -34.84 -20.10
C ALA A 203 8.09 -34.00 -18.88
N GLY A 204 8.00 -34.57 -17.67
CA GLY A 204 8.40 -33.93 -16.41
C GLY A 204 9.93 -33.91 -16.21
N ALA A 205 10.43 -32.82 -15.60
CA ALA A 205 11.84 -32.63 -15.28
C ALA A 205 12.21 -33.18 -13.88
N GLU A 206 13.40 -33.78 -13.78
CA GLU A 206 13.93 -34.41 -12.56
C GLU A 206 14.44 -33.41 -11.50
N GLY A 207 13.98 -33.60 -10.26
CA GLY A 207 14.80 -33.63 -9.03
C GLY A 207 15.64 -32.41 -8.62
N ALA A 208 15.07 -31.48 -7.86
CA ALA A 208 15.83 -30.57 -7.00
C ALA A 208 16.11 -31.21 -5.63
N SER A 209 17.39 -31.40 -5.29
CA SER A 209 17.83 -31.95 -4.01
C SER A 209 17.61 -30.93 -2.87
N SER A 210 16.77 -31.28 -1.90
CA SER A 210 16.51 -30.45 -0.71
C SER A 210 17.70 -30.52 0.26
N VAL A 211 18.40 -29.41 0.43
CA VAL A 211 19.41 -29.25 1.49
C VAL A 211 18.70 -29.20 2.84
N ILE A 212 18.84 -30.26 3.64
CA ILE A 212 18.33 -30.30 5.02
C ILE A 212 19.25 -29.42 5.88
N VAL A 213 18.80 -28.21 6.23
CA VAL A 213 19.50 -27.35 7.19
C VAL A 213 19.21 -27.87 8.59
N ASN A 214 20.25 -28.28 9.33
CA ASN A 214 20.13 -28.76 10.70
C ASN A 214 19.74 -27.60 11.63
N GLY A 215 18.62 -27.74 12.35
CA GLY A 215 18.11 -26.70 13.26
C GLY A 215 19.10 -26.26 14.34
N GLY A 216 20.05 -27.12 14.73
CA GLY A 216 21.12 -26.76 15.66
C GLY A 216 22.18 -25.84 15.06
N ASP A 217 22.47 -25.97 13.76
CA ASP A 217 23.38 -25.08 13.04
C ASP A 217 22.72 -23.72 12.79
N ALA A 218 21.43 -23.71 12.45
CA ALA A 218 20.65 -22.48 12.34
C ALA A 218 20.58 -21.73 13.69
N ALA A 219 20.36 -22.43 14.81
CA ALA A 219 20.33 -21.84 16.14
C ALA A 219 21.70 -21.29 16.59
N ARG A 220 22.80 -22.00 16.28
CA ARG A 220 24.15 -21.49 16.56
C ARG A 220 24.53 -20.30 15.69
N ALA A 221 24.15 -20.31 14.41
CA ALA A 221 24.35 -19.18 13.51
C ALA A 221 23.57 -17.94 14.00
N LEU A 222 22.33 -18.13 14.49
CA LEU A 222 21.52 -17.06 15.08
C LEU A 222 22.12 -16.54 16.40
N ALA A 223 22.57 -17.42 17.28
CA ALA A 223 23.21 -17.02 18.53
C ALA A 223 24.53 -16.26 18.28
N ALA A 224 25.27 -16.63 17.23
CA ALA A 224 26.49 -15.96 16.80
C ALA A 224 26.23 -14.67 16.01
N SER A 225 25.00 -14.44 15.50
CA SER A 225 24.66 -13.23 14.73
C SER A 225 24.25 -12.04 15.62
N VAL A 226 24.13 -12.23 16.93
CA VAL A 226 23.93 -11.12 17.88
C VAL A 226 25.20 -10.27 17.88
N THR A 227 25.16 -9.15 17.16
CA THR A 227 26.37 -8.40 16.78
C THR A 227 26.40 -6.94 17.23
N SER A 228 25.38 -6.41 17.89
CA SER A 228 25.40 -4.99 18.28
C SER A 228 25.37 -4.77 19.79
N GLU A 229 26.51 -4.32 20.32
CA GLU A 229 26.54 -3.48 21.51
C GLU A 229 26.24 -2.04 21.06
N GLY A 230 25.07 -1.50 21.41
CA GLY A 230 24.70 -0.12 21.08
C GLY A 230 23.23 0.06 20.69
N MET A 231 22.91 1.23 20.15
CA MET A 231 21.58 1.55 19.66
C MET A 231 21.38 0.97 18.26
N GLU A 232 20.19 0.42 18.00
CA GLU A 232 19.80 -0.11 16.69
C GLU A 232 18.76 0.80 16.01
N LEU A 233 18.87 0.95 14.70
CA LEU A 233 17.89 1.58 13.83
C LEU A 233 17.11 0.51 13.10
N VAL A 234 15.79 0.60 13.14
CA VAL A 234 14.88 -0.21 12.34
C VAL A 234 14.21 0.66 11.28
N LEU A 235 14.48 0.34 10.02
CA LEU A 235 13.85 0.97 8.87
C LEU A 235 12.53 0.25 8.56
N TYR A 236 11.45 1.03 8.39
CA TYR A 236 10.11 0.48 8.21
C TYR A 236 9.28 1.27 7.18
N SER A 237 8.16 0.70 6.75
CA SER A 237 7.18 1.40 5.89
C SER A 237 5.96 1.81 6.70
N LYS A 238 5.37 2.98 6.41
CA LYS A 238 4.12 3.42 7.04
C LYS A 238 2.91 2.90 6.26
N THR A 239 1.76 2.86 6.92
CA THR A 239 0.48 2.56 6.25
C THR A 239 0.10 3.63 5.23
N GLY A 240 0.32 4.90 5.54
CA GLY A 240 0.09 6.02 4.62
C GLY A 240 1.18 6.22 3.56
N MET A 241 2.38 5.70 3.79
CA MET A 241 3.51 5.88 2.88
C MET A 241 4.40 4.64 2.89
N GLY A 242 4.34 3.87 1.80
CA GLY A 242 5.17 2.69 1.59
C GLY A 242 6.58 3.06 1.13
N ASP A 243 6.82 2.90 -0.16
CA ASP A 243 8.13 3.12 -0.80
C ASP A 243 8.34 4.53 -1.36
N GLY A 244 7.34 5.41 -1.26
CA GLY A 244 7.39 6.78 -1.79
C GLY A 244 6.79 6.97 -3.18
N GLN A 245 6.22 5.93 -3.81
CA GLN A 245 5.43 6.09 -5.04
C GLN A 245 4.23 7.05 -4.85
N GLN A 246 3.67 7.06 -3.64
CA GLN A 246 2.53 7.89 -3.25
C GLN A 246 2.93 9.24 -2.61
N ALA A 247 4.22 9.65 -2.71
CA ALA A 247 4.71 10.87 -2.05
C ALA A 247 3.97 12.16 -2.46
N ASN A 248 3.37 12.19 -3.65
CA ASN A 248 2.59 13.34 -4.13
C ASN A 248 1.07 13.14 -3.97
N ASN A 249 0.63 12.12 -3.23
CA ASN A 249 -0.78 11.87 -2.96
C ASN A 249 -1.21 12.65 -1.71
N PRO A 250 -2.02 13.72 -1.84
CA PRO A 250 -2.35 14.59 -0.74
C PRO A 250 -3.22 13.91 0.33
N TRP A 251 -4.07 12.95 -0.04
CA TRP A 251 -4.87 12.18 0.93
C TRP A 251 -3.98 11.38 1.88
N LEU A 252 -2.92 10.78 1.34
CA LEU A 252 -2.00 9.95 2.12
C LEU A 252 -0.97 10.77 2.91
N GLN A 253 -0.68 12.00 2.48
CA GLN A 253 0.16 12.94 3.24
C GLN A 253 -0.57 13.51 4.46
N GLU A 254 -1.85 13.86 4.31
CA GLU A 254 -2.67 14.34 5.43
C GLU A 254 -3.09 13.22 6.38
N PHE A 255 -3.22 11.99 5.87
CA PHE A 255 -3.58 10.82 6.65
C PHE A 255 -2.66 10.65 7.88
N PRO A 256 -3.22 10.73 9.11
CA PRO A 256 -2.42 10.59 10.32
C PRO A 256 -1.93 9.16 10.48
N ASP A 257 -0.64 9.01 10.78
CA ASP A 257 -0.05 7.72 11.15
C ASP A 257 -0.85 7.06 12.29
N PRO A 258 -1.17 5.76 12.18
CA PRO A 258 -2.10 5.10 13.11
C PRO A 258 -1.57 5.03 14.55
N ILE A 259 -0.26 5.15 14.73
CA ILE A 259 0.39 5.06 16.04
C ILE A 259 0.66 6.46 16.58
N THR A 260 1.48 7.25 15.89
CA THR A 260 1.93 8.56 16.39
C THR A 260 0.89 9.67 16.21
N ARG A 261 -0.07 9.48 15.30
CA ARG A 261 -1.09 10.46 14.91
C ARG A 261 -0.50 11.75 14.32
N VAL A 262 0.73 11.70 13.80
CA VAL A 262 1.38 12.76 13.04
C VAL A 262 1.12 12.60 11.54
N SER A 263 0.91 13.71 10.84
CA SER A 263 0.77 13.76 9.37
C SER A 263 1.80 14.71 8.74
N TRP A 264 1.92 14.67 7.41
CA TRP A 264 2.82 15.51 6.60
C TRP A 264 4.32 15.42 6.96
N ASP A 265 4.75 14.33 7.62
CA ASP A 265 6.15 14.22 8.03
C ASP A 265 6.70 12.79 8.16
N ASN A 266 8.03 12.75 8.07
CA ASN A 266 8.84 11.63 8.53
C ASN A 266 9.50 12.00 9.87
N TYR A 267 9.74 11.01 10.72
CA TYR A 267 10.30 11.24 12.04
C TYR A 267 11.04 10.00 12.53
N LEU A 268 12.00 10.23 13.43
CA LEU A 268 12.67 9.21 14.21
C LEU A 268 11.83 8.87 15.44
N THR A 269 11.40 7.62 15.57
CA THR A 269 10.76 7.14 16.81
C THR A 269 11.81 6.78 17.84
N VAL A 270 11.65 7.28 19.06
CA VAL A 270 12.60 7.04 20.16
C VAL A 270 11.82 6.65 21.41
N SER A 271 12.34 5.69 22.18
CA SER A 271 11.75 5.34 23.48
C SER A 271 11.83 6.50 24.46
N LYS A 272 10.93 6.57 25.45
CA LYS A 272 11.00 7.61 26.47
C LYS A 272 12.33 7.58 27.24
N ALA A 273 12.82 6.38 27.59
CA ALA A 273 14.07 6.22 28.34
C ALA A 273 15.30 6.69 27.55
N ASP A 274 15.33 6.44 26.23
CA ASP A 274 16.44 6.88 25.37
C ASP A 274 16.33 8.36 25.02
N ALA A 275 15.11 8.89 24.88
CA ALA A 275 14.91 10.31 24.68
C ALA A 275 15.42 11.13 25.87
N GLU A 276 15.15 10.68 27.10
CA GLU A 276 15.67 11.31 28.33
C GLU A 276 17.19 11.25 28.41
N SER A 277 17.82 10.12 28.01
CA SER A 277 19.28 9.98 28.03
C SER A 277 19.98 10.82 26.96
N LEU A 278 19.35 10.99 25.79
CA LEU A 278 19.86 11.78 24.66
C LEU A 278 19.49 13.27 24.73
N GLY A 279 18.66 13.69 25.70
CA GLY A 279 18.18 15.08 25.81
C GLY A 279 17.14 15.46 24.74
N LEU A 280 16.47 14.48 24.15
CA LEU A 280 15.42 14.67 23.15
C LEU A 280 14.05 14.76 23.84
N LYS A 281 13.18 15.64 23.34
CA LYS A 281 11.83 15.83 23.89
C LYS A 281 10.81 16.28 22.85
N ASN A 282 9.54 15.97 23.11
CA ASN A 282 8.37 16.62 22.53
C ASN A 282 7.64 17.44 23.60
N TRP A 283 7.08 18.58 23.23
CA TRP A 283 6.31 19.43 24.14
C TRP A 283 5.18 20.14 23.41
N ASN A 284 4.12 20.43 24.16
CA ASN A 284 2.99 21.19 23.63
C ASN A 284 3.24 22.68 23.75
N VAL A 285 2.82 23.43 22.74
CA VAL A 285 2.91 24.90 22.71
C VAL A 285 1.52 25.53 22.87
N ALA A 286 1.49 26.84 23.15
CA ALA A 286 0.27 27.55 23.58
C ALA A 286 -0.89 27.50 22.57
N ASN A 287 -0.61 27.28 21.28
CA ASN A 287 -1.63 27.14 20.24
C ASN A 287 -2.21 25.73 20.14
N GLY A 288 -1.86 24.82 21.05
CA GLY A 288 -2.32 23.43 21.03
C GLY A 288 -1.58 22.55 20.01
N ALA A 289 -0.42 22.98 19.50
CA ALA A 289 0.43 22.15 18.64
C ALA A 289 1.52 21.42 19.43
N MET A 290 2.16 20.43 18.80
CA MET A 290 3.34 19.74 19.31
C MET A 290 4.61 20.24 18.61
N ASN A 291 5.62 20.59 19.41
CA ASN A 291 6.99 20.79 18.95
C ASN A 291 7.86 19.60 19.39
N GLY A 292 9.01 19.43 18.74
CA GLY A 292 10.00 18.46 19.19
C GLY A 292 11.42 18.80 18.80
N SER A 293 12.32 17.97 19.30
CA SER A 293 13.76 18.10 19.08
C SER A 293 14.14 17.52 17.72
N TYR A 294 15.29 17.95 17.20
CA TYR A 294 15.95 17.32 16.07
C TYR A 294 17.05 16.38 16.54
N ALA A 295 17.35 15.37 15.73
CA ALA A 295 18.50 14.50 15.92
C ALA A 295 19.25 14.27 14.60
N ASP A 296 20.57 14.14 14.71
CA ASP A 296 21.42 13.66 13.62
C ASP A 296 21.58 12.15 13.75
N VAL A 297 21.32 11.43 12.66
CA VAL A 297 21.29 9.96 12.61
C VAL A 297 22.41 9.48 11.70
N THR A 298 23.39 8.77 12.26
CA THR A 298 24.57 8.28 11.54
C THR A 298 24.62 6.76 11.52
N VAL A 299 24.73 6.19 10.31
CA VAL A 299 24.96 4.75 10.07
C VAL A 299 26.13 4.60 9.12
N ASN A 300 27.15 3.83 9.51
CA ASN A 300 28.31 3.50 8.65
C ASN A 300 28.96 4.71 7.93
N GLY A 301 29.00 5.87 8.59
CA GLY A 301 29.56 7.12 8.05
C GLY A 301 28.58 7.99 7.24
N THR A 302 27.41 7.46 6.87
CA THR A 302 26.32 8.24 6.27
C THR A 302 25.51 8.92 7.37
N THR A 303 25.36 10.24 7.31
CA THR A 303 24.59 11.01 8.31
C THR A 303 23.41 11.70 7.67
N ILE A 304 22.21 11.50 8.21
CA ILE A 304 21.03 12.32 7.92
C ILE A 304 20.91 13.35 9.04
N GLN A 305 21.02 14.62 8.68
CA GLN A 305 20.97 15.73 9.63
C GLN A 305 19.54 16.19 9.89
N ASN A 306 19.30 16.74 11.08
CA ASN A 306 18.04 17.38 11.46
C ASN A 306 16.80 16.50 11.19
N VAL A 307 16.84 15.25 11.64
CA VAL A 307 15.68 14.35 11.61
C VAL A 307 14.72 14.72 12.75
N PRO A 308 13.43 15.03 12.49
CA PRO A 308 12.47 15.30 13.55
C PRO A 308 12.29 14.09 14.47
N VAL A 309 12.20 14.30 15.78
CA VAL A 309 12.05 13.20 16.76
C VAL A 309 10.64 13.16 17.33
N VAL A 310 10.05 11.96 17.36
CA VAL A 310 8.80 11.65 18.06
C VAL A 310 9.07 10.60 19.14
N VAL A 311 8.85 10.97 20.40
CA VAL A 311 8.96 10.08 21.55
C VAL A 311 7.75 9.18 21.58
N GLN A 312 7.98 7.88 21.38
CA GLN A 312 6.93 6.91 21.11
C GLN A 312 6.84 5.88 22.26
N PRO A 313 5.75 5.89 23.05
CA PRO A 313 5.47 4.83 24.01
C PRO A 313 5.36 3.46 23.31
N GLY A 314 6.08 2.46 23.81
CA GLY A 314 6.15 1.12 23.20
C GLY A 314 7.36 0.88 22.28
N GLN A 315 8.15 1.92 21.93
CA GLN A 315 9.45 1.71 21.30
C GLN A 315 10.40 1.03 22.32
N ALA A 316 11.06 -0.06 21.91
CA ALA A 316 11.98 -0.78 22.77
C ALA A 316 13.22 0.07 23.12
N LYS A 317 13.71 -0.05 24.35
CA LYS A 317 14.92 0.67 24.79
C LYS A 317 16.14 0.22 23.98
N GLY A 318 16.95 1.17 23.53
CA GLY A 318 18.10 0.92 22.66
C GLY A 318 17.72 0.76 21.19
N SER A 319 16.47 1.00 20.80
CA SER A 319 16.03 0.95 19.41
C SER A 319 15.39 2.28 18.98
N VAL A 320 15.60 2.64 17.72
CA VAL A 320 14.95 3.78 17.06
C VAL A 320 14.36 3.36 15.73
N GLY A 321 13.25 3.97 15.31
CA GLY A 321 12.59 3.67 14.04
C GLY A 321 12.64 4.86 13.09
N LEU A 322 12.88 4.61 11.79
CA LEU A 322 12.75 5.65 10.75
C LEU A 322 12.05 5.07 9.53
N SER A 323 11.07 5.80 8.98
CA SER A 323 10.25 5.28 7.88
C SER A 323 10.78 5.60 6.48
N PHE A 324 10.50 4.72 5.52
CA PHE A 324 10.74 4.93 4.09
C PHE A 324 9.66 5.82 3.45
N GLY A 325 9.93 6.26 2.21
CA GLY A 325 8.92 6.87 1.35
C GLY A 325 8.80 8.40 1.41
N TYR A 326 9.65 9.07 2.18
CA TYR A 326 9.71 10.53 2.31
C TYR A 326 11.04 11.10 1.81
N GLY A 327 11.16 12.43 1.76
CA GLY A 327 12.40 13.10 1.31
C GLY A 327 12.64 13.02 -0.20
N ARG A 328 11.57 12.90 -0.99
CA ARG A 328 11.60 13.02 -2.45
C ARG A 328 11.95 14.45 -2.86
N THR A 329 12.69 14.61 -3.94
CA THR A 329 13.23 15.90 -4.41
C THR A 329 12.76 16.30 -5.81
N ALA A 330 12.37 15.34 -6.64
CA ALA A 330 11.99 15.56 -8.04
C ALA A 330 10.62 14.93 -8.37
N GLY A 331 9.89 15.55 -9.31
CA GLY A 331 8.59 15.04 -9.77
C GLY A 331 7.40 15.39 -8.87
N LEU A 332 7.54 16.36 -7.97
CA LEU A 332 6.49 16.85 -7.07
C LEU A 332 6.58 18.36 -6.83
N LYS A 333 5.45 18.95 -6.43
CA LYS A 333 5.38 20.35 -5.96
C LYS A 333 6.18 20.53 -4.68
N ASP A 334 6.65 21.74 -4.41
CA ASP A 334 7.48 22.02 -3.25
C ASP A 334 6.78 21.73 -1.92
N GLU A 335 5.46 21.92 -1.83
CA GLU A 335 4.67 21.61 -0.63
C GLU A 335 4.62 20.10 -0.31
N MET A 336 4.89 19.24 -1.29
CA MET A 336 4.91 17.79 -1.13
C MET A 336 6.30 17.25 -0.78
N LYS A 337 7.34 18.11 -0.76
CA LYS A 337 8.72 17.73 -0.41
C LYS A 337 8.87 17.65 1.11
N THR A 338 8.27 16.62 1.70
CA THR A 338 8.17 16.44 3.14
C THR A 338 9.08 15.35 3.67
N GLY A 339 9.53 15.49 4.91
CA GLY A 339 10.32 14.50 5.64
C GLY A 339 11.74 14.30 5.11
N VAL A 340 12.38 13.22 5.56
CA VAL A 340 13.75 12.84 5.21
C VAL A 340 13.78 11.51 4.46
N ASN A 341 14.76 11.33 3.57
CA ASN A 341 14.94 10.08 2.83
C ASN A 341 15.76 9.06 3.64
N ALA A 342 15.09 8.06 4.20
CA ALA A 342 15.71 7.01 4.99
C ALA A 342 16.47 5.95 4.16
N TYR A 343 16.27 5.88 2.83
CA TYR A 343 16.94 4.89 1.98
C TYR A 343 18.47 5.03 1.99
N ALA A 344 19.00 6.22 2.25
CA ALA A 344 20.43 6.46 2.41
C ALA A 344 21.06 5.62 3.56
N LEU A 345 20.27 5.21 4.56
CA LEU A 345 20.73 4.39 5.68
C LEU A 345 20.49 2.89 5.45
N TYR A 346 19.89 2.49 4.31
CA TYR A 346 19.49 1.10 4.02
C TYR A 346 20.66 0.24 3.52
N HIS A 347 21.76 0.23 4.27
CA HIS A 347 23.00 -0.46 3.88
C HIS A 347 22.80 -1.97 3.76
N ASN A 348 23.35 -2.56 2.68
CA ASN A 348 23.29 -4.00 2.39
C ASN A 348 21.86 -4.56 2.33
N PHE A 349 20.86 -3.72 2.07
CA PHE A 349 19.44 -4.10 2.08
C PHE A 349 18.98 -4.70 3.43
N ASN A 350 19.67 -4.37 4.52
CA ASN A 350 19.26 -4.75 5.86
C ASN A 350 18.43 -3.62 6.48
N THR A 351 17.24 -3.96 6.97
CA THR A 351 16.37 -2.99 7.65
C THR A 351 16.85 -2.67 9.06
N VAL A 352 17.71 -3.49 9.64
CA VAL A 352 18.32 -3.28 10.95
C VAL A 352 19.76 -2.80 10.79
N GLN A 353 20.08 -1.67 11.41
CA GLN A 353 21.40 -1.03 11.32
C GLN A 353 21.89 -0.65 12.72
N SER A 354 23.20 -0.75 12.97
CA SER A 354 23.79 -0.11 14.13
C SER A 354 23.86 1.40 13.89
N VAL A 355 23.39 2.20 14.86
CA VAL A 355 23.19 3.64 14.67
C VAL A 355 23.79 4.45 15.81
N SER A 356 24.31 5.62 15.46
CA SER A 356 24.62 6.68 16.41
C SER A 356 23.60 7.80 16.25
N VAL A 357 22.96 8.18 17.35
CA VAL A 357 21.97 9.26 17.41
C VAL A 357 22.51 10.35 18.33
N SER A 358 22.50 11.59 17.86
CA SER A 358 22.90 12.75 18.66
C SER A 358 21.88 13.88 18.52
N ALA A 359 21.65 14.63 19.60
CA ALA A 359 20.73 15.75 19.57
C ALA A 359 21.27 16.88 18.68
N ALA A 360 20.43 17.39 17.78
CA ALA A 360 20.72 18.51 16.91
C ALA A 360 20.04 19.79 17.41
N SER A 361 20.59 20.94 17.06
CA SER A 361 20.04 22.23 17.46
C SER A 361 18.76 22.58 16.70
N GLY A 362 17.83 23.27 17.36
CA GLY A 362 16.60 23.77 16.75
C GLY A 362 15.35 23.07 17.28
N GLU A 363 14.20 23.48 16.76
CA GLU A 363 12.91 22.88 17.07
C GLU A 363 12.15 22.55 15.80
N HIS A 364 11.44 21.43 15.81
CA HIS A 364 10.56 21.01 14.73
C HIS A 364 9.10 21.23 15.11
N GLU A 365 8.30 21.74 14.15
CA GLU A 365 6.86 21.90 14.28
C GLU A 365 6.10 20.73 13.66
N PHE A 366 5.43 19.91 14.50
CA PHE A 366 4.65 18.77 14.02
C PHE A 366 3.19 19.15 13.73
N ALA A 367 2.65 18.57 12.65
CA ALA A 367 1.20 18.48 12.44
C ALA A 367 0.68 17.21 13.12
N CYS A 368 0.49 17.29 14.44
CA CYS A 368 -0.04 16.19 15.25
C CYS A 368 -1.54 16.37 15.46
N ILE A 369 -2.33 15.38 15.03
CA ILE A 369 -3.80 15.43 15.10
C ILE A 369 -4.29 15.09 16.51
N GLN A 370 -3.60 14.19 17.22
CA GLN A 370 -3.98 13.78 18.57
C GLN A 370 -2.83 14.00 19.56
N LEU A 371 -2.98 14.95 20.48
CA LEU A 371 -1.99 15.24 21.52
C LEU A 371 -2.19 14.45 22.81
N HIS A 372 -3.45 14.12 23.10
CA HIS A 372 -3.85 13.44 24.30
C HIS A 372 -3.68 11.94 24.11
N ASN A 373 -2.69 11.37 24.80
CA ASN A 373 -2.25 10.00 24.54
C ASN A 373 -2.82 8.95 25.49
N THR A 374 -3.42 9.32 26.62
CA THR A 374 -3.91 8.42 27.68
C THR A 374 -5.42 8.56 27.88
N LEU A 375 -6.15 7.60 28.45
CA LEU A 375 -7.63 7.71 28.56
C LEU A 375 -8.13 8.40 29.86
N MET A 376 -7.22 8.76 30.79
CA MET A 376 -7.53 9.41 32.08
C MET A 376 -8.60 8.68 32.92
N GLY A 377 -8.71 7.36 32.80
CA GLY A 377 -9.70 6.55 33.52
C GLY A 377 -11.15 6.71 33.04
N ARG A 378 -11.37 7.31 31.86
CA ARG A 378 -12.71 7.47 31.26
C ARG A 378 -13.22 6.16 30.65
N GLY A 379 -13.65 5.26 31.53
CA GLY A 379 -14.13 3.92 31.16
C GLY A 379 -15.46 3.92 30.39
N ASP A 380 -16.09 5.07 30.16
CA ASP A 380 -17.27 5.23 29.32
C ASP A 380 -16.94 5.37 27.82
N ILE A 381 -15.66 5.58 27.47
CA ILE A 381 -15.21 5.72 26.08
C ILE A 381 -14.87 4.35 25.47
N ILE A 382 -13.95 3.61 26.09
CA ILE A 382 -13.59 2.24 25.70
C ILE A 382 -13.82 1.35 26.91
N LYS A 383 -14.85 0.49 26.82
CA LYS A 383 -15.15 -0.52 27.83
C LYS A 383 -14.47 -1.83 27.44
N GLU A 384 -13.42 -2.17 28.18
CA GLU A 384 -12.67 -3.42 27.97
C GLU A 384 -13.06 -4.45 29.03
N THR A 385 -13.02 -5.72 28.64
CA THR A 385 -13.17 -6.85 29.55
C THR A 385 -12.33 -8.01 29.03
N THR A 386 -12.02 -8.97 29.90
CA THR A 386 -11.33 -10.18 29.48
C THR A 386 -12.34 -11.21 28.98
N LEU A 387 -11.87 -12.14 28.15
CA LEU A 387 -12.70 -13.25 27.68
C LEU A 387 -13.26 -14.09 28.84
N ASP A 388 -12.50 -14.23 29.93
CA ASP A 388 -12.94 -14.97 31.11
C ASP A 388 -14.15 -14.31 31.80
N VAL A 389 -14.09 -13.00 32.02
CA VAL A 389 -15.20 -12.22 32.61
C VAL A 389 -16.40 -12.20 31.66
N PHE A 390 -16.17 -12.01 30.36
CA PHE A 390 -17.23 -12.02 29.36
C PHE A 390 -18.02 -13.35 29.33
N ASN A 391 -17.34 -14.48 29.53
CA ASN A 391 -17.95 -15.80 29.52
C ASN A 391 -18.66 -16.17 30.84
N LYS A 392 -18.16 -15.68 31.99
CA LYS A 392 -18.67 -16.04 33.32
C LYS A 392 -19.72 -15.06 33.85
N GLU A 393 -19.58 -13.78 33.53
CA GLU A 393 -20.38 -12.70 34.09
C GLU A 393 -21.41 -12.14 33.10
N GLY A 394 -22.49 -11.55 33.63
CA GLY A 394 -23.50 -10.89 32.81
C GLY A 394 -23.04 -9.55 32.24
N LYS A 395 -23.74 -9.07 31.19
CA LYS A 395 -23.43 -7.77 30.55
C LYS A 395 -23.40 -6.59 31.50
N GLU A 396 -24.13 -6.65 32.60
CA GLU A 396 -24.21 -5.57 33.59
C GLU A 396 -22.87 -5.36 34.33
N VAL A 397 -21.97 -6.34 34.31
CA VAL A 397 -20.64 -6.26 34.93
C VAL A 397 -19.65 -5.54 34.02
N TRP A 398 -19.58 -5.95 32.75
CA TRP A 398 -18.59 -5.40 31.81
C TRP A 398 -19.11 -4.23 30.95
N ASN A 399 -20.43 -4.04 30.88
CA ASN A 399 -21.07 -2.90 30.23
C ASN A 399 -22.28 -2.40 31.03
N PRO A 400 -22.04 -1.83 32.23
CA PRO A 400 -23.12 -1.33 33.08
C PRO A 400 -23.88 -0.19 32.39
N MET A 401 -25.19 -0.19 32.56
CA MET A 401 -26.07 0.88 32.14
C MET A 401 -26.06 2.01 33.19
N PRO A 402 -25.84 3.28 32.79
CA PRO A 402 -25.96 4.39 33.73
C PRO A 402 -27.38 4.48 34.31
N MET A 403 -27.46 4.77 35.61
CA MET A 403 -28.71 4.91 36.35
C MET A 403 -28.86 6.34 36.88
N VAL A 404 -30.10 6.81 37.03
CA VAL A 404 -30.45 8.05 37.72
C VAL A 404 -31.48 7.79 38.80
N SER A 405 -31.57 8.67 39.81
CA SER A 405 -32.58 8.56 40.85
C SER A 405 -33.90 9.22 40.43
N LEU A 406 -35.00 8.48 40.53
CA LEU A 406 -36.36 8.98 40.39
C LEU A 406 -37.16 8.53 41.60
N ASN A 407 -37.64 9.47 42.42
CA ASN A 407 -38.33 9.19 43.69
C ASN A 407 -37.57 8.21 44.62
N HIS A 408 -36.25 8.38 44.74
CA HIS A 408 -35.37 7.50 45.53
C HIS A 408 -35.23 6.06 45.00
N GLU A 409 -35.65 5.80 43.75
CA GLU A 409 -35.43 4.52 43.06
C GLU A 409 -34.44 4.69 41.89
N GLU A 410 -33.57 3.72 41.69
CA GLU A 410 -32.67 3.70 40.54
C GLU A 410 -33.46 3.40 39.26
N THR A 411 -33.35 4.27 38.27
CA THR A 411 -34.00 4.14 36.97
C THR A 411 -32.96 4.24 35.85
N PRO A 412 -32.94 3.33 34.87
CA PRO A 412 -32.02 3.42 33.73
C PRO A 412 -32.21 4.70 32.93
N VAL A 413 -31.10 5.29 32.47
CA VAL A 413 -31.13 6.50 31.61
C VAL A 413 -31.86 6.31 30.29
N THR A 414 -32.03 5.06 29.84
CA THR A 414 -32.79 4.72 28.63
C THR A 414 -34.30 4.57 28.87
N SER A 415 -34.77 4.75 30.11
CA SER A 415 -36.19 4.67 30.42
C SER A 415 -36.94 5.87 29.81
N PRO A 416 -38.11 5.67 29.16
CA PRO A 416 -38.95 6.77 28.67
C PRO A 416 -39.42 7.75 29.76
N ARG A 417 -39.32 7.36 31.05
CA ARG A 417 -39.63 8.23 32.19
C ARG A 417 -38.50 9.21 32.54
N VAL A 418 -37.32 9.01 31.95
CA VAL A 418 -36.10 9.81 32.14
C VAL A 418 -35.83 10.63 30.86
N ASP A 419 -36.90 11.07 30.21
CA ASP A 419 -36.84 12.05 29.14
C ASP A 419 -37.93 13.09 29.40
N LEU A 420 -37.57 14.37 29.35
CA LEU A 420 -38.53 15.46 29.50
C LEU A 420 -39.34 15.65 28.21
N TRP A 421 -38.87 15.08 27.08
CA TRP A 421 -39.37 15.37 25.73
C TRP A 421 -40.08 14.13 25.16
N GLU A 422 -41.02 14.35 24.24
CA GLU A 422 -41.70 13.25 23.55
C GLU A 422 -40.86 12.74 22.37
N GLY A 423 -40.73 11.42 22.25
CA GLY A 423 -40.08 10.77 21.12
C GLY A 423 -40.91 10.84 19.84
N PHE A 424 -40.25 10.92 18.69
CA PHE A 424 -40.89 10.80 17.38
C PHE A 424 -41.10 9.33 17.00
N ASP A 425 -42.24 9.03 16.38
CA ASP A 425 -42.51 7.70 15.84
C ASP A 425 -41.59 7.40 14.64
N ARG A 426 -40.81 6.32 14.78
CA ARG A 426 -39.93 5.76 13.75
C ARG A 426 -40.21 4.28 13.51
N SER A 427 -41.38 3.79 13.95
CA SER A 427 -41.79 2.39 13.79
C SER A 427 -42.12 2.03 12.34
N ILE A 428 -42.45 3.05 11.54
CA ILE A 428 -42.77 2.91 10.12
C ILE A 428 -41.57 3.40 9.28
N GLY A 429 -41.10 2.54 8.37
CA GLY A 429 -39.99 2.83 7.47
C GLY A 429 -38.66 2.23 7.94
N HIS A 430 -37.59 2.51 7.20
CA HIS A 430 -36.26 2.00 7.53
C HIS A 430 -35.61 2.86 8.62
N HIS A 431 -35.43 2.30 9.81
CA HIS A 431 -34.64 2.87 10.88
C HIS A 431 -33.19 2.38 10.78
N PHE A 432 -32.25 3.27 10.43
CA PHE A 432 -30.85 2.91 10.24
C PHE A 432 -30.04 3.00 11.53
N ASN A 433 -29.12 2.04 11.69
CA ASN A 433 -28.16 1.96 12.80
C ASN A 433 -26.76 1.67 12.23
N LEU A 434 -25.73 1.98 13.02
CA LEU A 434 -24.34 1.67 12.73
C LEU A 434 -23.71 0.99 13.96
N SER A 435 -23.09 -0.16 13.74
CA SER A 435 -22.39 -0.91 14.78
C SER A 435 -20.92 -1.04 14.41
N ILE A 436 -20.04 -0.67 15.33
CA ILE A 436 -18.58 -0.74 15.16
C ILE A 436 -18.04 -1.80 16.12
N ASP A 437 -17.42 -2.84 15.59
CA ASP A 437 -16.69 -3.82 16.40
C ASP A 437 -15.25 -3.34 16.62
N LEU A 438 -14.96 -2.94 17.86
CA LEU A 438 -13.63 -2.45 18.24
C LEU A 438 -12.58 -3.57 18.27
N ASN A 439 -12.96 -4.84 18.40
CA ASN A 439 -11.99 -5.95 18.34
C ASN A 439 -11.42 -6.13 16.93
N ALA A 440 -12.25 -5.90 15.91
CA ALA A 440 -11.83 -5.96 14.50
C ALA A 440 -11.10 -4.69 14.04
N CYS A 441 -11.16 -3.60 14.81
CA CYS A 441 -10.53 -2.33 14.46
C CYS A 441 -9.03 -2.34 14.78
N THR A 442 -8.21 -2.57 13.76
CA THR A 442 -6.74 -2.56 13.89
C THR A 442 -6.10 -1.19 13.73
N GLY A 443 -6.88 -0.17 13.37
CA GLY A 443 -6.37 1.16 13.06
C GLY A 443 -5.78 1.32 11.65
N CYS A 444 -6.13 0.45 10.69
CA CYS A 444 -5.59 0.49 9.32
C CYS A 444 -5.83 1.81 8.58
N GLY A 445 -6.85 2.58 8.97
CA GLY A 445 -7.14 3.92 8.44
C GLY A 445 -7.83 3.98 7.08
N ALA A 446 -8.07 2.85 6.42
CA ALA A 446 -8.73 2.80 5.11
C ALA A 446 -10.14 3.42 5.13
N CYS A 447 -10.87 3.29 6.25
CA CYS A 447 -12.18 3.92 6.44
C CYS A 447 -12.13 5.46 6.39
N VAL A 448 -11.02 6.07 6.83
CA VAL A 448 -10.81 7.53 6.72
C VAL A 448 -10.67 7.90 5.25
N ILE A 449 -9.78 7.24 4.52
CA ILE A 449 -9.53 7.56 3.10
C ILE A 449 -10.77 7.33 2.24
N ALA A 450 -11.51 6.23 2.46
CA ALA A 450 -12.78 5.98 1.78
C ALA A 450 -13.72 7.17 2.01
N CYS A 451 -14.01 7.51 3.28
CA CYS A 451 -14.91 8.61 3.61
C CYS A 451 -14.52 9.93 2.92
N HIS A 452 -13.22 10.19 2.75
CA HIS A 452 -12.74 11.36 2.01
C HIS A 452 -13.04 11.28 0.51
N ALA A 453 -12.76 10.13 -0.11
CA ALA A 453 -13.01 9.87 -1.52
C ALA A 453 -14.50 9.98 -1.86
N GLU A 454 -15.39 9.43 -1.05
CA GLU A 454 -16.83 9.47 -1.33
C GLU A 454 -17.46 10.84 -1.03
N ASN A 455 -16.99 11.54 0.02
CA ASN A 455 -17.65 12.75 0.50
C ASN A 455 -16.98 14.06 0.03
N ASN A 456 -15.99 13.98 -0.85
CA ASN A 456 -15.24 15.14 -1.36
C ASN A 456 -14.65 16.00 -0.24
N VAL A 457 -14.15 15.36 0.82
CA VAL A 457 -13.53 16.07 1.94
C VAL A 457 -12.22 16.70 1.45
N PRO A 458 -12.02 18.02 1.62
CA PRO A 458 -10.84 18.69 1.11
C PRO A 458 -9.60 18.34 1.92
N VAL A 459 -8.43 18.35 1.26
CA VAL A 459 -7.15 18.15 1.95
C VAL A 459 -6.68 19.45 2.59
N VAL A 460 -6.25 19.37 3.84
CA VAL A 460 -5.65 20.47 4.60
C VAL A 460 -4.14 20.31 4.68
N GLY A 461 -3.41 21.40 4.38
CA GLY A 461 -1.95 21.42 4.47
C GLY A 461 -1.42 21.42 5.91
N LYS A 462 -0.16 21.00 6.08
CA LYS A 462 0.56 20.87 7.36
C LYS A 462 0.32 22.04 8.34
N ARG A 463 0.36 23.29 7.84
CA ARG A 463 0.22 24.51 8.67
C ARG A 463 -1.13 24.61 9.39
N GLU A 464 -2.23 24.25 8.72
CA GLU A 464 -3.57 24.36 9.31
C GLU A 464 -3.90 23.10 10.12
N VAL A 465 -3.46 21.90 9.70
CA VAL A 465 -3.54 20.68 10.52
C VAL A 465 -2.83 20.89 11.86
N ARG A 466 -1.65 21.52 11.86
CA ARG A 466 -0.92 21.85 13.10
C ARG A 466 -1.74 22.71 14.07
N LYS A 467 -2.66 23.53 13.58
CA LYS A 467 -3.55 24.36 14.42
C LYS A 467 -4.82 23.62 14.82
N SER A 468 -4.85 22.30 14.69
CA SER A 468 -6.00 21.43 14.96
C SER A 468 -7.21 21.81 14.08
N ARG A 469 -6.96 22.05 12.79
CA ARG A 469 -7.98 22.38 11.77
C ARG A 469 -7.92 21.41 10.59
N ASP A 470 -7.73 20.12 10.89
CA ASP A 470 -7.88 19.05 9.93
C ASP A 470 -9.35 18.85 9.55
N MET A 471 -9.58 18.28 8.37
CA MET A 471 -10.91 17.97 7.87
C MET A 471 -11.04 16.45 7.73
N HIS A 472 -11.29 15.75 8.83
CA HIS A 472 -11.64 14.32 8.83
C HIS A 472 -13.04 14.13 9.44
N TRP A 473 -13.99 13.58 8.68
CA TRP A 473 -15.37 13.35 9.18
C TRP A 473 -15.45 12.22 10.21
N LEU A 474 -14.60 11.21 10.05
CA LEU A 474 -14.39 10.16 11.03
C LEU A 474 -12.91 10.11 11.39
N ARG A 475 -12.63 9.74 12.64
CA ARG A 475 -11.27 9.61 13.15
C ARG A 475 -11.09 8.30 13.88
N ILE A 476 -9.86 7.82 13.88
CA ILE A 476 -9.41 6.71 14.71
C ILE A 476 -8.58 7.32 15.85
N ASP A 477 -9.04 7.10 17.07
CA ASP A 477 -8.37 7.59 18.27
C ASP A 477 -7.49 6.48 18.84
N ARG A 478 -6.35 6.87 19.44
CA ARG A 478 -5.43 5.94 20.08
C ARG A 478 -5.23 6.30 21.55
N TYR A 479 -5.40 5.32 22.45
CA TYR A 479 -5.13 5.52 23.87
C TYR A 479 -4.06 4.55 24.37
N TYR A 480 -3.07 5.06 25.10
CA TYR A 480 -2.12 4.28 25.88
C TYR A 480 -2.61 4.21 27.33
N SER A 481 -2.39 3.06 27.94
CA SER A 481 -2.46 2.84 29.37
C SER A 481 -1.09 2.43 29.90
N ALA A 482 -0.90 2.58 31.20
CA ALA A 482 0.20 1.94 31.91
C ALA A 482 -0.43 1.06 32.98
N GLU A 483 -0.04 -0.21 33.04
CA GLU A 483 -0.21 -0.98 34.26
C GLU A 483 0.84 -0.49 35.27
N GLU A 484 0.46 -0.30 36.53
CA GLU A 484 1.47 -0.23 37.60
C GLU A 484 2.13 -1.61 37.66
N THR A 485 3.33 -1.73 37.10
CA THR A 485 4.20 -2.91 37.24
C THR A 485 4.74 -3.03 38.65
#